data_AF-A0A443RCV4-F1
#
_entry.id   AF-A0A443RCV4-F1
#
_cell.length_a   1.000
_cell.length_b   1.000
_cell.length_c   1.000
_cell.angle_alpha   90.00
_cell.angle_beta   90.00
_cell.angle_gamma   90.00
#
_symmetry.space_group_name_H-M   'P 1'
#
loop_
_entity.id
_entity.type
_entity.pdbx_description
1 polymer ?
#
loop_
_entity_poly.entity_id
_entity_poly.type
_entity_poly.pdbx_seq_one_letter_code
_entity_poly.pdbx_strand_id
1 'polypeptide(L)'
;MRQVGYVAATGIVALNTMIDRLEDDHRHAAMIAKGCENGAIKVDLNRVKTNIVFVDTDPEVITSDQMVNLLADPKFSPDGDEIIVKAITAFSKSRLRLTTHANVSEDDVSLTVKKIKHILEIIDKKNSFF
;
A
#
# COMPACT_ATOMS: atom_id res chain seq x y z
N MET A 1 28.22 -19.04 -11.66
CA MET A 1 26.97 -18.80 -12.44
C MET A 1 27.27 -18.92 -13.93
N ARG A 2 26.87 -20.02 -14.60
CA ARG A 2 27.04 -20.22 -16.07
C ARG A 2 25.78 -19.95 -16.89
N GLN A 3 24.62 -19.76 -16.25
CA GLN A 3 23.34 -19.48 -16.92
C GLN A 3 22.96 -17.99 -16.90
N VAL A 4 23.95 -17.09 -16.89
CA VAL A 4 23.73 -15.63 -16.85
C VAL A 4 22.93 -15.10 -18.05
N GLY A 5 22.98 -15.79 -19.19
CA GLY A 5 22.21 -15.43 -20.38
C GLY A 5 20.69 -15.49 -20.18
N TYR A 6 20.19 -16.39 -19.31
CA TYR A 6 18.76 -16.51 -19.06
C TYR A 6 18.22 -15.32 -18.25
N VAL A 7 18.98 -14.87 -17.24
CA VAL A 7 18.65 -13.66 -16.46
C VAL A 7 18.87 -12.39 -17.30
N ALA A 8 19.89 -12.37 -18.15
CA ALA A 8 20.11 -11.24 -19.06
C ALA A 8 18.94 -11.08 -20.05
N ALA A 9 18.38 -12.18 -20.57
CA ALA A 9 17.23 -12.13 -21.48
C ALA A 9 16.00 -11.51 -20.84
N THR A 10 15.67 -11.82 -19.58
CA THR A 10 14.56 -11.18 -18.87
C THR A 10 14.83 -9.70 -18.59
N GLY A 11 16.08 -9.33 -18.32
CA GLY A 11 16.51 -7.93 -18.19
C GLY A 11 16.32 -7.13 -19.48
N ILE A 12 16.63 -7.70 -20.64
CA ILE A 12 16.41 -7.06 -21.94
C ILE A 12 14.91 -6.79 -22.17
N VAL A 13 14.05 -7.77 -21.88
CA VAL A 13 12.59 -7.59 -21.97
C VAL A 13 12.13 -6.49 -21.01
N ALA A 14 12.56 -6.51 -19.75
CA ALA A 14 12.20 -5.50 -18.77
C ALA A 14 12.59 -4.08 -19.23
N LEU A 15 13.79 -3.90 -19.78
CA LEU A 15 14.25 -2.60 -20.28
C LEU A 15 13.51 -2.15 -21.55
N ASN A 16 13.09 -3.07 -22.41
CA ASN A 16 12.49 -2.72 -23.69
C ASN A 16 10.95 -2.60 -23.65
N THR A 17 10.28 -3.24 -22.69
CA THR A 17 8.81 -3.31 -22.69
C THR A 17 8.15 -2.84 -21.40
N MET A 18 8.90 -2.63 -20.31
CA MET A 18 8.30 -2.35 -18.98
C MET A 18 8.51 -0.91 -18.49
N ILE A 19 9.18 -0.04 -19.26
CA ILE A 19 9.44 1.35 -18.83
C ILE A 19 8.15 2.17 -18.81
N ASP A 20 7.39 2.16 -19.91
CA ASP A 20 6.20 3.04 -20.06
C ASP A 20 5.13 2.73 -19.00
N ARG A 21 4.99 1.45 -18.63
CA ARG A 21 4.02 1.01 -17.62
C ARG A 21 4.34 1.46 -16.18
N LEU A 22 5.52 2.04 -15.92
CA LEU A 22 5.82 2.65 -14.62
C LEU A 22 4.85 3.80 -14.31
N GLU A 23 4.28 4.43 -15.33
CA GLU A 23 3.21 5.41 -15.17
C GLU A 23 1.98 4.79 -14.46
N ASP A 24 1.63 3.53 -14.75
CA ASP A 24 0.55 2.84 -14.05
C ASP A 24 0.84 2.67 -12.57
N ASP A 25 2.08 2.29 -12.22
CA ASP A 25 2.47 2.19 -10.81
C ASP A 25 2.33 3.53 -10.09
N HIS A 26 2.74 4.62 -10.75
CA HIS A 26 2.64 5.98 -10.21
C HIS A 26 1.17 6.39 -10.03
N ARG A 27 0.32 6.09 -11.01
CA ARG A 27 -1.12 6.34 -10.96
C ARG A 27 -1.77 5.55 -9.83
N HIS A 28 -1.47 4.27 -9.71
CA HIS A 28 -1.96 3.39 -8.64
C HIS A 28 -1.54 3.90 -7.25
N ALA A 29 -0.27 4.30 -7.08
CA ALA A 29 0.20 4.89 -5.82
C ALA A 29 -0.55 6.18 -5.48
N ALA A 30 -0.79 7.05 -6.47
CA ALA A 30 -1.58 8.26 -6.28
C ALA A 30 -3.05 7.96 -5.93
N MET A 31 -3.65 6.91 -6.50
CA MET A 31 -5.00 6.46 -6.16
C MET A 31 -5.09 5.97 -4.72
N ILE A 32 -4.13 5.14 -4.26
CA ILE A 32 -4.04 4.72 -2.86
C ILE A 32 -3.92 5.95 -1.96
N ALA A 33 -2.99 6.85 -2.26
CA ALA A 33 -2.73 8.05 -1.47
C ALA A 33 -3.98 8.94 -1.31
N LYS A 34 -4.71 9.19 -2.40
CA LYS A 34 -5.97 9.96 -2.38
C LYS A 34 -7.10 9.23 -1.65
N GLY A 35 -7.14 7.91 -1.75
CA GLY A 35 -8.22 7.11 -1.18
C GLY A 35 -8.13 6.89 0.33
N CYS A 36 -6.95 7.13 0.93
CA CYS A 36 -6.66 6.74 2.31
C CYS A 36 -6.62 7.91 3.31
N GLU A 37 -6.81 9.16 2.91
CA GLU A 37 -6.75 10.28 3.85
C GLU A 37 -7.95 10.28 4.82
N ASN A 38 -7.68 10.25 6.14
CA ASN A 38 -8.67 10.35 7.21
C ASN A 38 -8.02 10.92 8.50
N GLY A 39 -8.77 11.19 9.57
CA GLY A 39 -8.24 11.75 10.82
C GLY A 39 -7.12 10.92 11.47
N ALA A 40 -7.17 9.59 11.39
CA ALA A 40 -6.19 8.68 12.02
C ALA A 40 -4.96 8.36 11.14
N ILE A 41 -5.01 8.63 9.82
CA ILE A 41 -3.88 8.43 8.91
C ILE A 41 -3.73 9.57 7.91
N LYS A 42 -2.50 10.02 7.68
CA LYS A 42 -2.18 11.13 6.80
C LYS A 42 -1.26 10.69 5.67
N VAL A 43 -1.48 11.24 4.49
CA VAL A 43 -0.62 11.02 3.32
C VAL A 43 -0.33 12.36 2.68
N ASP A 44 0.96 12.69 2.52
CA ASP A 44 1.35 13.89 1.79
C ASP A 44 1.30 13.62 0.27
N LEU A 45 0.19 14.00 -0.36
CA LEU A 45 -0.02 13.87 -1.81
C LEU A 45 1.06 14.56 -2.64
N ASN A 46 1.69 15.63 -2.13
CA ASN A 46 2.76 16.32 -2.86
C ASN A 46 4.02 15.47 -2.96
N ARG A 47 4.21 14.49 -2.07
CA ARG A 47 5.38 13.60 -2.05
C ARG A 47 5.18 12.30 -2.81
N VAL A 48 3.95 11.96 -3.18
CA VAL A 48 3.65 10.77 -3.99
C VAL A 48 3.89 11.10 -5.47
N LYS A 49 5.14 10.89 -5.93
CA LYS A 49 5.57 11.17 -7.32
C LYS A 49 5.89 9.91 -8.13
N THR A 50 6.03 8.76 -7.46
CA THR A 50 6.40 7.48 -8.07
C THR A 50 5.49 6.36 -7.54
N ASN A 51 5.96 5.12 -7.51
CA ASN A 51 5.23 3.94 -7.04
C ASN A 51 5.21 3.75 -5.51
N ILE A 52 5.72 4.71 -4.73
CA ILE A 52 5.85 4.61 -3.28
C ILE A 52 4.88 5.56 -2.59
N VAL A 53 4.14 5.05 -1.61
CA VAL A 53 3.28 5.83 -0.72
C VAL A 53 3.78 5.67 0.71
N PHE A 54 4.08 6.79 1.37
CA PHE A 54 4.29 6.83 2.80
C PHE A 54 2.99 7.25 3.48
N VAL A 55 2.55 6.47 4.47
CA VAL A 55 1.37 6.76 5.27
C VAL A 55 1.84 7.01 6.69
N ASP A 56 1.49 8.18 7.22
CA ASP A 56 1.70 8.56 8.60
C ASP A 56 0.48 8.15 9.42
N THR A 57 0.70 7.40 10.50
CA THR A 57 -0.32 7.04 11.49
C THR A 57 -0.15 7.88 12.74
N ASP A 58 -1.22 8.08 13.50
CA ASP A 58 -1.11 8.60 14.86
C ASP A 58 -0.80 7.43 15.82
N PRO A 59 0.41 7.36 16.44
CA PRO A 59 0.77 6.26 17.34
C PRO A 59 -0.09 6.12 18.59
N GLU A 60 -0.82 7.18 18.99
CA GLU A 60 -1.76 7.12 20.12
C GLU A 60 -3.04 6.37 19.72
N VAL A 61 -3.39 6.39 18.44
CA VAL A 61 -4.56 5.69 17.87
C VAL A 61 -4.17 4.31 17.33
N ILE A 62 -3.15 4.28 16.47
CA ILE A 62 -2.61 3.07 15.86
C ILE A 62 -1.14 3.25 15.45
N THR A 63 -0.29 2.36 15.95
CA THR A 63 1.11 2.30 15.52
C THR A 63 1.22 1.74 14.10
N SER A 64 2.30 2.08 13.40
CA SER A 64 2.59 1.55 12.07
C SER A 64 2.72 0.02 12.05
N ASP A 65 3.27 -0.60 13.10
CA ASP A 65 3.35 -2.06 13.20
C ASP A 65 1.96 -2.70 13.32
N GLN A 66 1.07 -2.12 14.13
CA GLN A 66 -0.31 -2.57 14.23
C GLN A 66 -1.03 -2.44 12.89
N MET A 67 -0.88 -1.29 12.22
CA MET A 67 -1.51 -1.06 10.91
C MET A 67 -1.00 -2.06 9.86
N VAL A 68 0.32 -2.32 9.81
CA VAL A 68 0.93 -3.32 8.92
C VAL A 68 0.33 -4.72 9.18
N ASN A 69 0.17 -5.11 10.45
CA ASN A 69 -0.39 -6.41 10.81
C ASN A 69 -1.87 -6.54 10.42
N LEU A 70 -2.68 -5.49 10.65
CA LEU A 70 -4.10 -5.49 10.27
C LEU A 70 -4.28 -5.55 8.74
N LEU A 71 -3.44 -4.85 7.99
CA LEU A 71 -3.44 -4.89 6.52
C LEU A 71 -3.08 -6.27 5.96
N ALA A 72 -2.17 -6.98 6.64
CA ALA A 72 -1.74 -8.32 6.25
C ALA A 72 -2.75 -9.42 6.62
N ASP A 73 -3.63 -9.19 7.59
CA ASP A 73 -4.61 -10.19 8.04
C ASP A 73 -5.88 -10.15 7.17
N PRO A 74 -6.23 -11.24 6.45
CA PRO A 74 -7.39 -11.30 5.56
C PRO A 74 -8.73 -11.13 6.30
N LYS A 75 -8.78 -11.33 7.63
CA LYS A 75 -10.00 -11.15 8.43
C LYS A 75 -10.51 -9.71 8.46
N PHE A 76 -9.65 -8.74 8.18
CA PHE A 76 -9.99 -7.32 8.14
C PHE A 76 -10.33 -6.84 6.74
N SER A 77 -10.51 -7.75 5.79
CA SER A 77 -10.98 -7.39 4.45
C SER A 77 -12.51 -7.22 4.47
N PRO A 78 -13.04 -6.17 3.82
CA PRO A 78 -14.48 -5.95 3.75
C PRO A 78 -15.15 -6.96 2.81
N ASP A 79 -16.46 -7.17 3.00
CA ASP A 79 -17.36 -7.85 2.05
C ASP A 79 -16.98 -9.29 1.62
N GLY A 80 -16.14 -9.98 2.40
CA GLY A 80 -15.71 -11.35 2.12
C GLY A 80 -14.57 -11.47 1.11
N ASP A 81 -13.99 -10.35 0.66
CA ASP A 81 -12.77 -10.33 -0.15
C ASP A 81 -11.60 -10.86 0.69
N GLU A 82 -10.71 -11.70 0.15
CA GLU A 82 -9.53 -12.21 0.89
C GLU A 82 -8.24 -11.47 0.53
N ILE A 83 -8.28 -10.13 0.44
CA ILE A 83 -7.09 -9.34 0.07
C ILE A 83 -6.06 -9.25 1.22
N ILE A 84 -4.79 -9.45 0.88
CA ILE A 84 -3.64 -9.26 1.77
C ILE A 84 -2.85 -8.05 1.28
N VAL A 85 -2.75 -7.01 2.10
CA VAL A 85 -1.98 -5.81 1.79
C VAL A 85 -0.66 -5.87 2.54
N LYS A 86 0.44 -6.06 1.83
CA LYS A 86 1.78 -6.04 2.41
C LYS A 86 2.31 -4.62 2.50
N ALA A 87 2.60 -4.19 3.71
CA ALA A 87 3.27 -2.93 4.02
C ALA A 87 4.49 -3.20 4.89
N ILE A 88 5.40 -2.23 4.98
CA ILE A 88 6.54 -2.27 5.89
C ILE A 88 6.58 -1.00 6.72
N THR A 89 7.01 -1.10 7.98
CA THR A 89 7.29 0.09 8.78
C THR A 89 8.50 0.84 8.22
N ALA A 90 8.38 2.16 8.11
CA ALA A 90 9.38 3.01 7.50
C ALA A 90 10.30 3.62 8.58
N PHE A 91 10.97 2.75 9.34
CA PHE A 91 11.90 3.12 10.42
C PHE A 91 11.31 4.07 11.48
N SER A 92 9.98 4.06 11.67
CA SER A 92 9.26 4.86 12.67
C SER A 92 8.06 4.06 13.18
N LYS A 93 7.60 4.36 14.40
CA LYS A 93 6.34 3.84 14.97
C LYS A 93 5.08 4.48 14.38
N SER A 94 5.25 5.57 13.63
CA SER A 94 4.17 6.38 13.07
C SER A 94 4.16 6.38 11.54
N ARG A 95 5.00 5.58 10.87
CA ARG A 95 5.08 5.62 9.40
C ARG A 95 5.21 4.23 8.81
N LEU A 96 4.39 3.94 7.81
CA LEU A 96 4.50 2.76 6.98
C LEU A 96 4.68 3.13 5.50
N ARG A 97 5.18 2.17 4.71
CA ARG A 97 5.43 2.28 3.28
C ARG A 97 4.63 1.24 2.52
N LEU A 98 3.90 1.69 1.51
CA LEU A 98 3.25 0.89 0.47
C LEU A 98 4.00 1.08 -0.85
N THR A 99 3.97 0.07 -1.70
CA THR A 99 4.64 0.12 -3.00
C THR A 99 3.83 -0.63 -4.06
N THR A 100 3.50 0.06 -5.15
CA THR A 100 2.86 -0.52 -6.33
C THR A 100 3.92 -1.08 -7.28
N HIS A 101 3.53 -2.09 -8.05
CA HIS A 101 4.40 -2.75 -9.03
C HIS A 101 3.54 -3.46 -10.09
N ALA A 102 4.18 -4.05 -11.11
CA ALA A 102 3.52 -4.62 -12.29
C ALA A 102 2.40 -5.64 -12.02
N ASN A 103 2.40 -6.28 -10.85
CA ASN A 103 1.40 -7.28 -10.48
C ASN A 103 0.30 -6.71 -9.57
N VAL A 104 0.23 -5.39 -9.42
CA VAL A 104 -0.83 -4.69 -8.69
C VAL A 104 -1.76 -4.05 -9.72
N SER A 105 -2.93 -4.63 -9.87
CA SER A 105 -3.99 -4.11 -10.74
C SER A 105 -4.72 -2.93 -10.11
N GLU A 106 -5.54 -2.25 -10.91
CA GLU A 106 -6.42 -1.19 -10.41
C GLU A 106 -7.50 -1.72 -9.45
N ASP A 107 -7.93 -2.98 -9.64
CA ASP A 107 -8.85 -3.65 -8.73
C ASP A 107 -8.18 -3.90 -7.37
N ASP A 108 -6.92 -4.35 -7.36
CA ASP A 108 -6.13 -4.52 -6.12
C ASP A 108 -5.98 -3.19 -5.37
N VAL A 109 -5.77 -2.09 -6.11
CA VAL A 109 -5.73 -0.73 -5.53
C VAL A 109 -7.06 -0.37 -4.90
N SER A 110 -8.17 -0.62 -5.59
CA SER A 110 -9.51 -0.34 -5.10
C SER A 110 -9.84 -1.13 -3.84
N LEU A 111 -9.51 -2.42 -3.82
CA LEU A 111 -9.64 -3.29 -2.65
C LEU A 111 -8.73 -2.85 -1.49
N THR A 112 -7.51 -2.42 -1.79
CA THR A 112 -6.56 -1.89 -0.79
C THR A 112 -7.14 -0.66 -0.09
N VAL A 113 -7.67 0.30 -0.86
CA VAL A 113 -8.32 1.50 -0.32
C VAL A 113 -9.54 1.14 0.53
N LYS A 114 -10.39 0.22 0.05
CA LYS A 114 -11.55 -0.28 0.82
C LYS A 114 -11.12 -0.89 2.16
N LYS A 115 -10.10 -1.75 2.15
CA LYS A 115 -9.56 -2.39 3.36
C LYS A 115 -9.01 -1.38 4.35
N ILE A 116 -8.23 -0.40 3.88
CA ILE A 116 -7.71 0.68 4.73
C ILE A 116 -8.88 1.42 5.40
N LYS A 117 -9.89 1.84 4.64
CA LYS A 117 -11.08 2.51 5.20
C LYS A 117 -11.80 1.66 6.25
N HIS A 118 -12.03 0.38 5.94
CA HIS A 118 -12.68 -0.54 6.86
C HIS A 118 -11.93 -0.69 8.20
N ILE A 119 -10.60 -0.81 8.15
CA ILE A 119 -9.76 -0.86 9.36
C ILE A 119 -9.91 0.43 10.18
N LEU A 120 -9.89 1.60 9.54
CA LEU A 120 -10.05 2.89 10.23
C LEU A 120 -11.42 3.02 10.89
N GLU A 121 -12.49 2.59 10.21
CA GLU A 121 -13.84 2.59 10.78
C GLU A 121 -13.96 1.69 12.03
N ILE A 122 -13.27 0.55 12.05
CA ILE A 122 -13.21 -0.32 13.24
C ILE A 122 -12.51 0.37 14.40
N ILE A 123 -11.42 1.09 14.12
CA ILE A 123 -10.63 1.81 15.13
C ILE A 123 -11.43 2.98 15.71
N ASP A 124 -12.06 3.79 14.86
CA ASP A 124 -12.88 4.94 15.27
C ASP A 124 -14.07 4.49 16.15
N LYS A 125 -14.71 3.37 15.80
CA LYS A 125 -15.78 2.78 16.64
C LYS A 125 -15.27 2.36 18.01
N LYS A 126 -14.08 1.76 18.13
CA LYS A 126 -13.51 1.37 19.42
C LYS A 126 -13.20 2.57 20.32
N ASN A 127 -12.74 3.67 19.74
CA ASN A 127 -12.38 4.88 20.49
C ASN A 127 -13.59 5.70 20.94
N SER A 128 -14.74 5.57 20.28
CA SER A 128 -15.98 6.30 20.62
C SER A 128 -16.75 5.74 21.83
N PHE A 129 -16.31 4.62 22.43
CA PHE A 129 -16.93 3.99 23.61
C PHE A 129 -16.19 4.28 24.94
N PHE A 130 -15.20 5.18 24.93
CA PHE A 130 -14.50 5.69 26.11
C PHE A 130 -14.73 7.19 26.24
#